data_AF-A0A969Y498-F1
#
_entry.id   AF-A0A969Y498-F1
#
_cell.length_a   1.000
_cell.length_b   1.000
_cell.length_c   1.000
_cell.angle_alpha   90.00
_cell.angle_beta   90.00
_cell.angle_gamma   90.00
#
_symmetry.space_group_name_H-M   'P 1'
#
loop_
_entity.id
_entity.type
_entity.pdbx_description
1 polymer ?
#
loop_
_entity_poly.entity_id
_entity_poly.type
_entity_poly.pdbx_seq_one_letter_code
_entity_poly.pdbx_strand_id
1 'polypeptide(L)' 'HENDIDYQVACDLASEVFFDKRFELIGEGVYQSALQRLKSCDTVINCLKSYGEMNERNKELYEKAVSQGLKIVESAEAL' A
#
# COMPACT_ATOMS: atom_id res chain seq x y z
N HIS A 1 -8.37 -8.11 2.88
CA HIS A 1 -9.63 -7.98 3.67
C HIS A 1 -9.41 -8.42 5.12
N GLU A 2 -10.18 -7.96 6.11
CA GLU A 2 -9.99 -8.36 7.53
C GLU A 2 -10.11 -9.88 7.79
N ASN A 3 -10.80 -10.62 6.90
CA ASN A 3 -10.89 -12.09 6.87
C ASN A 3 -10.11 -12.73 5.70
N ASP A 4 -9.17 -12.01 5.07
CA ASP A 4 -8.20 -12.59 4.13
C ASP A 4 -6.96 -13.03 4.90
N ILE A 5 -6.42 -14.19 4.53
CA ILE A 5 -5.08 -14.63 4.92
C ILE A 5 -4.05 -13.53 4.62
N ASP A 6 -4.20 -12.80 3.52
CA ASP A 6 -3.31 -11.70 3.14
C ASP A 6 -3.30 -10.54 4.14
N TYR A 7 -4.41 -10.28 4.85
CA TYR A 7 -4.44 -9.24 5.89
C TYR A 7 -3.77 -9.70 7.19
N GLN A 8 -3.95 -10.96 7.58
CA GLN A 8 -3.25 -11.52 8.74
C GLN A 8 -1.75 -11.58 8.48
N VAL A 9 -1.34 -12.04 7.29
CA VAL A 9 0.06 -12.02 6.86
C VAL A 9 0.61 -10.59 6.81
N ALA A 10 -0.16 -9.62 6.31
CA ALA A 10 0.24 -8.22 6.34
C ALA A 10 0.40 -7.69 7.77
N CYS A 11 -0.49 -8.03 8.71
CA CYS A 11 -0.36 -7.63 10.12
C CYS A 11 0.84 -8.27 10.81
N ASP A 12 1.15 -9.53 10.48
CA ASP A 12 2.25 -10.27 11.11
C ASP A 12 3.64 -9.80 10.61
N LEU A 13 3.73 -9.32 9.36
CA LEU A 13 4.98 -8.89 8.73
C LEU A 13 5.18 -7.37 8.69
N ALA A 14 4.11 -6.57 8.67
CA ALA A 14 4.22 -5.12 8.55
C ALA A 14 4.23 -4.44 9.92
N SER A 15 5.11 -3.43 10.05
CA SER A 15 5.12 -2.56 11.24
C SER A 15 3.85 -1.73 11.39
N GLU A 16 3.04 -1.58 10.33
CA GLU A 16 1.80 -0.81 10.32
C GLU A 16 0.94 -1.23 9.12
N VAL A 17 -0.37 -1.43 9.32
CA VAL A 17 -1.32 -1.85 8.28
C VAL A 17 -2.42 -0.79 8.13
N PHE A 18 -2.55 -0.25 6.92
CA PHE A 18 -3.62 0.67 6.54
C PHE A 18 -4.68 -0.09 5.77
N PHE A 19 -5.91 -0.11 6.27
CA PHE A 19 -7.03 -0.78 5.60
C PHE A 19 -8.32 0.03 5.77
N ASP A 20 -9.23 -0.13 4.81
CA ASP A 20 -10.57 0.45 4.86
C ASP A 20 -11.64 -0.65 4.74
N LYS A 21 -12.87 -0.35 5.14
CA LYS A 21 -13.99 -1.30 5.07
C LYS A 21 -14.30 -1.67 3.62
N ARG A 22 -14.69 -2.93 3.40
CA ARG A 22 -14.85 -3.54 2.07
C ARG A 22 -15.74 -2.70 1.15
N PHE A 23 -15.32 -2.60 -0.11
CA PHE A 23 -16.02 -1.97 -1.24
C PHE A 23 -16.08 -0.44 -1.26
N GLU A 24 -15.41 0.24 -0.32
CA GLU A 24 -15.26 1.69 -0.37
C GLU A 24 -13.86 2.07 -0.86
N LEU A 25 -13.76 3.24 -1.50
CA LEU A 25 -12.47 3.86 -1.83
C LEU A 25 -11.72 4.09 -0.51
N ILE A 26 -10.39 3.93 -0.52
CA ILE A 26 -9.55 4.30 0.63
C ILE A 26 -9.93 5.72 1.07
N GLY A 27 -10.35 5.92 2.31
CA GLY A 27 -10.74 7.23 2.81
C GLY A 27 -9.56 8.19 2.90
N GLU A 28 -9.85 9.50 2.96
CA GLU A 28 -8.82 10.54 2.97
C GLU A 28 -7.87 10.45 4.17
N GLY A 29 -8.41 10.11 5.35
CA GLY A 29 -7.57 9.93 6.55
C GLY A 29 -6.58 8.78 6.40
N VAL A 30 -7.01 7.66 5.82
CA VAL A 30 -6.18 6.46 5.60
C VAL A 30 -5.11 6.76 4.56
N TYR A 31 -5.50 7.42 3.45
CA TYR A 31 -4.58 7.83 2.40
C TYR A 31 -3.48 8.77 2.91
N GLN A 32 -3.84 9.81 3.67
CA GLN A 32 -2.86 10.75 4.23
C GLN A 32 -1.89 10.06 5.19
N SER A 33 -2.39 9.13 6.01
CA SER A 33 -1.57 8.35 6.93
C SER A 33 -0.58 7.46 6.17
N ALA A 34 -1.05 6.76 5.12
CA ALA A 34 -0.18 5.97 4.24
C ALA A 34 0.87 6.84 3.53
N LEU A 35 0.50 8.03 3.05
CA LEU A 35 1.41 8.96 2.39
C LEU A 35 2.48 9.50 3.36
N GLN A 36 2.11 9.78 4.62
CA GLN A 36 3.09 10.17 5.64
C GLN A 36 4.07 9.03 5.92
N ARG A 37 3.58 7.80 6.03
CA ARG A 37 4.43 6.64 6.27
C ARG A 37 5.37 6.38 5.11
N LEU A 38 4.90 6.54 3.88
CA LEU A 38 5.68 6.39 2.64
C LEU A 38 6.98 7.20 2.66
N LYS A 39 6.94 8.42 3.22
CA LYS A 39 8.12 9.30 3.34
C LYS A 39 9.21 8.76 4.26
N SER A 40 8.88 7.82 5.14
CA SER A 40 9.81 7.17 6.06
C SER A 40 10.30 5.81 5.55
N CYS A 41 9.84 5.36 4.39
CA CYS A 41 10.20 4.09 3.80
C CYS A 41 11.32 4.28 2.76
N ASP A 42 12.29 3.37 2.72
CA ASP A 42 13.30 3.33 1.66
C ASP A 42 12.87 2.47 0.46
N THR A 43 12.01 1.48 0.72
CA THR A 43 11.53 0.52 -0.27
C THR A 43 10.01 0.32 -0.13
N VAL A 44 9.33 0.19 -1.26
CA VAL A 44 7.89 -0.03 -1.37
C VAL A 44 7.65 -1.31 -2.17
N ILE A 45 6.87 -2.23 -1.61
CA ILE A 45 6.42 -3.42 -2.33
C ILE A 45 5.07 -3.08 -2.99
N ASN A 46 5.00 -3.16 -4.32
CA ASN A 46 3.76 -3.05 -5.06
C ASN A 46 3.47 -4.36 -5.80
N CYS A 47 2.59 -5.18 -5.23
CA CYS A 47 2.17 -6.46 -5.82
C CYS A 47 1.16 -6.30 -6.98
N LEU A 48 0.64 -5.09 -7.21
CA LEU A 48 -0.38 -4.84 -8.23
C LEU A 48 0.25 -4.54 -9.59
N LYS A 49 -0.10 -5.36 -10.59
CA LYS A 49 0.27 -5.14 -12.00
C LYS A 49 -0.68 -4.20 -12.74
N SER A 50 -1.89 -4.03 -12.23
CA SER A 50 -2.89 -3.10 -12.75
C SER A 50 -3.75 -2.57 -11.62
N TYR A 51 -4.28 -1.37 -11.83
CA TYR A 51 -5.13 -0.67 -10.87
C TYR A 51 -6.53 -0.54 -11.47
N GLY A 52 -7.52 -1.19 -10.85
CA GLY A 52 -8.94 -0.91 -11.11
C GLY A 52 -9.42 0.35 -10.39
N GLU A 53 -10.63 0.81 -10.68
CA GLU A 53 -11.23 2.03 -10.10
C GLU A 53 -11.17 2.07 -8.56
N MET A 54 -11.38 0.92 -7.92
CA MET A 54 -11.33 0.80 -6.44
C MET A 54 -9.91 0.95 -5.86
N ASN A 55 -8.87 0.81 -6.68
CA ASN A 55 -7.45 0.90 -6.31
C ASN A 55 -6.79 2.20 -6.78
N GLU A 56 -7.56 3.20 -7.20
CA GLU A 56 -7.02 4.46 -7.72
C GLU A 56 -6.10 5.15 -6.69
N ARG A 57 -6.44 5.12 -5.40
CA ARG A 57 -5.56 5.67 -4.36
C ARG A 57 -4.28 4.88 -4.13
N ASN A 58 -4.29 3.56 -4.36
CA ASN A 58 -3.07 2.76 -4.34
C ASN A 58 -2.15 3.13 -5.51
N LYS A 59 -2.74 3.43 -6.68
CA LYS A 59 -2.00 3.95 -7.83
C LYS A 59 -1.35 5.29 -7.51
N GLU A 60 -2.07 6.21 -6.88
CA GLU A 60 -1.50 7.51 -6.48
C GLU A 60 -0.34 7.36 -5.49
N LEU A 61 -0.47 6.47 -4.49
CA LEU A 61 0.63 6.18 -3.54
C LEU A 61 1.86 5.62 -4.26
N TYR A 62 1.65 4.70 -5.21
CA TYR A 62 2.72 4.15 -6.05
C TYR A 62 3.40 5.25 -6.87
N GLU A 63 2.63 6.10 -7.55
CA GLU A 63 3.18 7.23 -8.32
C GLU A 63 3.96 8.20 -7.43
N LYS A 64 3.50 8.45 -6.20
CA LYS A 64 4.25 9.24 -5.21
C LYS A 64 5.56 8.58 -4.82
N ALA A 65 5.57 7.28 -4.55
CA ALA A 65 6.78 6.52 -4.23
C ALA A 65 7.82 6.63 -5.35
N VAL A 66 7.39 6.44 -6.60
CA VAL A 66 8.23 6.59 -7.79
C VAL A 66 8.76 8.03 -7.90
N SER A 67 7.90 9.04 -7.71
CA SER A 67 8.33 10.46 -7.78
C SER A 67 9.32 10.86 -6.70
N GLN A 68 9.32 10.17 -5.56
CA GLN A 68 10.26 10.37 -4.45
C GLN A 68 11.56 9.57 -4.63
N GLY A 69 11.66 8.74 -5.66
CA GLY A 69 12.84 7.91 -5.93
C GLY A 69 12.97 6.70 -5.01
N LEU A 70 11.87 6.24 -4.40
CA LEU A 70 11.88 5.05 -3.56
C LEU A 70 12.14 3.79 -4.39
N LYS A 71 12.82 2.80 -3.79
CA LYS A 71 12.99 1.50 -4.43
C LYS A 71 11.62 0.83 -4.50
N ILE A 72 11.16 0.47 -5.71
CA ILE A 72 9.93 -0.31 -5.89
C ILE A 72 10.30 -1.75 -6.19
N VAL A 73 9.69 -2.69 -5.47
CA VAL A 73 9.78 -4.13 -5.76
C VAL A 73 8.38 -4.72 -5.91
N GLU A 74 8.25 -5.83 -6.64
CA GLU A 74 6.94 -6.45 -6.92
C GLU A 74 6.50 -7.48 -5.88
N SER A 75 7.41 -7.91 -5.01
CA SER A 75 7.14 -8.87 -3.95
C SER A 75 8.16 -8.76 -2.81
N ALA A 76 7.86 -9.37 -1.66
CA ALA A 76 8.76 -9.37 -0.51
C ALA A 76 10.05 -10.18 -0.78
N GLU A 77 9.99 -11.18 -1.65
CA GLU A 77 11.15 -11.97 -2.07
C GLU A 77 12.16 -11.16 -2.91
N ALA A 78 11.75 -10.00 -3.43
CA ALA A 78 12.57 -9.13 -4.25
C ALA A 78 13.24 -7.97 -3.47
N LEU A 79 13.07 -7.92 -2.14
CA LEU A 79 13.73 -6.96 -1.26
C LEU A 79 15.25 -7.21 -1.21
#